data_AF-A0A1M5F7X3-F1
#
_entry.id   AF-A0A1M5F7X3-F1
#
_cell.length_a   1.000
_cell.length_b   1.000
_cell.length_c   1.000
_cell.angle_alpha   90.00
_cell.angle_beta   90.00
_cell.angle_gamma   90.00
#
_symmetry.space_group_name_H-M   'P 1'
#
loop_
_entity.id
_entity.type
_entity.pdbx_description
1 polymer ?
#
loop_
_entity_poly.entity_id
_entity_poly.type
_entity_poly.pdbx_seq_one_letter_code
_entity_poly.pdbx_strand_id
1 'polypeptide(L)'
;MQHYKKPNYIKMENINLILTSTLVAGIVSTFVSYIISIRLKKLDFKNEYYKEILKKRLTAYEYIEAQLGVLKTVVLDETDGKPYHLMFSYGDKEFFDYQKNLLMAISLSLWIDDDTTNSLEKLNELFYNLNIKTHKKSKTEIIEVGKKYYQKISDLRFHLENSTKKGLYNLHNVDKAFKTKNKNTKREIRELK
;
A
#
# COMPACT_ATOMS: atom_id res chain seq x y z
N MET A 1 91.95 3.14 12.39
CA MET A 1 90.92 4.20 12.57
C MET A 1 90.97 5.07 11.32
N GLN A 2 89.93 5.31 10.52
CA GLN A 2 88.49 5.39 10.80
C GLN A 2 87.68 4.88 9.58
N HIS A 3 86.67 4.04 9.81
CA HIS A 3 85.67 3.69 8.81
C HIS A 3 84.68 4.85 8.64
N TYR A 4 84.72 5.54 7.49
CA TYR A 4 83.73 6.54 7.11
C TYR A 4 82.41 5.86 6.71
N LYS A 5 81.39 5.93 7.58
CA LYS A 5 80.00 5.57 7.24
C LYS A 5 79.46 6.63 6.27
N LYS A 6 79.18 6.24 5.01
CA LYS A 6 78.43 7.09 4.07
C LYS A 6 77.07 7.46 4.70
N PRO A 7 76.70 8.75 4.72
CA PRO A 7 75.52 9.22 5.44
C PRO A 7 74.21 8.75 4.77
N ASN A 8 73.21 8.49 5.61
CA ASN A 8 71.84 8.00 5.32
C ASN A 8 70.98 8.87 4.37
N TYR A 9 71.55 9.68 3.48
CA TYR A 9 70.81 10.61 2.61
C TYR A 9 69.84 9.89 1.65
N ILE A 10 70.27 8.78 1.04
CA ILE A 10 69.41 7.95 0.18
C ILE A 10 68.22 7.37 0.98
N LYS A 11 68.40 7.09 2.28
CA LYS A 11 67.30 6.66 3.15
C LYS A 11 66.31 7.80 3.44
N MET A 12 66.77 9.02 3.67
CA MET A 12 65.91 10.19 3.96
C MET A 12 65.03 10.59 2.77
N GLU A 13 65.57 10.59 1.54
CA GLU A 13 64.78 10.87 0.34
C GLU A 13 63.70 9.81 0.08
N ASN A 14 64.05 8.53 0.24
CA ASN A 14 63.10 7.43 0.13
C ASN A 14 61.99 7.51 1.19
N ILE A 15 62.32 7.91 2.43
CA ILE A 15 61.34 8.13 3.50
C ILE A 15 60.39 9.27 3.13
N ASN A 16 60.89 10.39 2.61
CA ASN A 16 60.05 11.52 2.20
C ASN A 16 59.15 11.17 1.01
N LEU A 17 59.65 10.39 0.04
CA LEU A 17 58.86 9.90 -1.09
C LEU A 17 57.73 8.97 -0.62
N ILE A 18 58.02 8.07 0.32
CA ILE A 18 57.01 7.16 0.89
C ILE A 18 55.97 7.95 1.69
N LEU A 19 56.40 8.92 2.51
CA LEU A 19 55.50 9.76 3.30
C LEU A 19 54.58 10.62 2.43
N THR A 20 55.12 11.25 1.38
CA THR A 20 54.33 12.07 0.44
C THR A 20 53.35 11.20 -0.37
N SER A 21 53.78 10.04 -0.84
CA SER A 21 52.91 9.07 -1.53
C SER A 21 51.78 8.59 -0.63
N THR A 22 52.07 8.35 0.66
CA THR A 22 51.05 7.94 1.66
C THR A 22 50.06 9.06 1.96
N LEU A 23 50.53 10.31 2.07
CA LEU A 23 49.69 11.49 2.24
C LEU A 23 48.74 11.69 1.05
N VAL A 24 49.28 11.64 -0.17
CA VAL A 24 48.48 11.77 -1.40
C VAL A 24 47.48 10.62 -1.52
N ALA A 25 47.91 9.38 -1.26
CA ALA A 25 47.02 8.23 -1.25
C ALA A 25 45.92 8.34 -0.20
N GLY A 26 46.23 8.86 1.00
CA GLY A 26 45.24 9.09 2.06
C GLY A 26 44.20 10.14 1.68
N ILE A 27 44.62 11.23 1.04
CA ILE A 27 43.72 12.28 0.52
C ILE A 27 42.80 11.68 -0.56
N VAL A 28 43.37 11.02 -1.57
CA VAL A 28 42.60 10.39 -2.66
C VAL A 28 41.62 9.35 -2.11
N SER A 29 42.05 8.51 -1.18
CA SER A 29 41.20 7.49 -0.55
C SER A 29 40.03 8.10 0.22
N THR A 30 40.26 9.23 0.90
CA THR A 30 39.21 9.96 1.63
C THR A 30 38.18 10.54 0.66
N PHE A 31 38.61 11.15 -0.45
CA PHE A 31 37.72 11.67 -1.48
C PHE A 31 36.89 10.56 -2.14
N VAL A 32 37.52 9.45 -2.51
CA VAL A 32 36.81 8.29 -3.09
C VAL A 32 35.81 7.72 -2.08
N SER A 33 36.22 7.55 -0.83
CA SER A 33 35.34 7.05 0.24
C SER A 33 34.16 7.99 0.49
N TYR A 34 34.37 9.31 0.41
CA TYR A 34 33.32 10.31 0.54
C TYR A 34 32.28 10.20 -0.59
N ILE A 35 32.73 10.10 -1.85
CA ILE A 35 31.84 9.94 -3.01
C ILE A 35 31.02 8.65 -2.91
N ILE A 36 31.68 7.53 -2.56
CA ILE A 36 31.01 6.23 -2.36
C ILE A 36 29.99 6.34 -1.22
N SER A 37 30.37 6.95 -0.09
CA SER A 37 29.47 7.14 1.06
C SER A 37 28.23 7.94 0.72
N ILE A 38 28.35 9.01 -0.08
CA ILE A 38 27.18 9.77 -0.55
C ILE A 38 26.28 8.91 -1.44
N ARG A 39 26.87 8.12 -2.35
CA ARG A 39 26.08 7.24 -3.24
C ARG A 39 25.34 6.16 -2.44
N LEU A 40 26.01 5.52 -1.48
CA LEU A 40 25.40 4.54 -0.58
C LEU A 40 24.26 5.16 0.21
N LYS A 41 24.48 6.32 0.87
CA LYS A 41 23.41 7.03 1.60
C LYS A 41 22.20 7.37 0.73
N LYS A 42 22.40 7.75 -0.54
CA LYS A 42 21.30 8.01 -1.48
C LYS A 42 20.53 6.74 -1.83
N LEU A 43 21.21 5.62 -2.01
CA LEU A 43 20.57 4.32 -2.25
C LEU A 43 19.80 3.86 -1.02
N ASP A 44 20.39 3.98 0.17
CA ASP A 44 19.73 3.65 1.44
C ASP A 44 18.46 4.46 1.62
N PHE A 45 18.52 5.79 1.40
CA PHE A 45 17.35 6.65 1.46
C PHE A 45 16.25 6.22 0.48
N LYS A 46 16.62 5.91 -0.78
CA LYS A 46 15.65 5.43 -1.79
C LYS A 46 15.01 4.11 -1.36
N ASN A 47 15.79 3.19 -0.80
CA ASN A 47 15.32 1.90 -0.32
C ASN A 47 14.37 2.05 0.88
N GLU A 48 14.73 2.88 1.86
CA GLU A 48 13.87 3.16 3.02
C GLU A 48 12.56 3.84 2.61
N TYR A 49 12.63 4.84 1.72
CA TYR A 49 11.43 5.46 1.17
C TYR A 49 10.54 4.43 0.47
N TYR A 50 11.12 3.58 -0.36
CA TYR A 50 10.39 2.53 -1.07
C TYR A 50 9.73 1.52 -0.12
N LYS A 51 10.42 1.12 0.97
CA LYS A 51 9.85 0.26 2.03
C LYS A 51 8.63 0.91 2.69
N GLU A 52 8.69 2.20 3.03
CA GLU A 52 7.57 2.92 3.63
C GLU A 52 6.36 3.00 2.68
N ILE A 53 6.59 3.19 1.38
CA ILE A 53 5.53 3.15 0.38
C ILE A 53 4.90 1.76 0.32
N LEU A 54 5.70 0.70 0.23
CA LEU A 54 5.17 -0.68 0.22
C LEU A 54 4.37 -0.99 1.48
N LYS A 55 4.83 -0.53 2.65
CA LYS A 55 4.12 -0.70 3.91
C LYS A 55 2.73 -0.07 3.87
N LYS A 56 2.60 1.18 3.41
CA LYS A 56 1.29 1.83 3.27
C LYS A 56 0.36 1.10 2.30
N ARG A 57 0.91 0.64 1.16
CA ARG A 57 0.17 -0.15 0.18
C ARG A 57 -0.34 -1.45 0.79
N LEU A 58 0.53 -2.18 1.48
CA LEU A 58 0.18 -3.44 2.14
C LEU A 58 -0.93 -3.23 3.18
N THR A 59 -0.77 -2.23 4.06
CA THR A 59 -1.81 -1.87 5.04
C THR A 59 -3.15 -1.56 4.39
N ALA A 60 -3.16 -0.89 3.24
CA ALA A 60 -4.39 -0.64 2.51
C ALA A 60 -5.07 -1.96 2.06
N TYR A 61 -4.30 -2.91 1.51
CA TYR A 61 -4.82 -4.21 1.11
C TYR A 61 -5.25 -5.08 2.30
N GLU A 62 -4.59 -4.99 3.46
CA GLU A 62 -5.00 -5.70 4.69
C GLU A 62 -6.43 -5.31 5.11
N TYR A 63 -6.78 -4.02 5.04
CA TYR A 63 -8.15 -3.58 5.30
C TYR A 63 -9.14 -4.11 4.27
N ILE A 64 -8.74 -4.21 2.99
CA ILE A 64 -9.58 -4.80 1.95
C ILE A 64 -9.82 -6.28 2.22
N GLU A 65 -8.77 -7.04 2.58
CA GLU A 65 -8.88 -8.46 2.91
C GLU A 65 -9.78 -8.67 4.14
N ALA A 66 -9.64 -7.85 5.16
CA ALA A 66 -10.52 -7.89 6.33
C ALA A 66 -11.99 -7.63 5.94
N GLN A 67 -12.26 -6.65 5.06
CA GLN A 67 -13.61 -6.42 4.56
C GLN A 67 -14.12 -7.61 3.72
N LEU A 68 -13.28 -8.17 2.84
CA LEU A 68 -13.63 -9.35 2.05
C LEU A 68 -13.99 -10.54 2.96
N GLY A 69 -13.29 -10.71 4.08
CA GLY A 69 -13.62 -11.69 5.11
C GLY A 69 -15.05 -11.53 5.63
N VAL A 70 -15.44 -10.31 6.00
CA VAL A 70 -16.82 -10.01 6.44
C VAL A 70 -17.85 -10.37 5.35
N LEU A 71 -17.57 -10.03 4.09
CA LEU A 71 -18.47 -10.29 2.97
C LEU A 71 -18.54 -11.77 2.56
N LYS A 72 -17.56 -12.59 2.97
CA LYS A 72 -17.57 -14.03 2.69
C LYS A 72 -18.51 -14.80 3.60
N THR A 73 -18.87 -14.25 4.75
CA THR A 73 -19.73 -14.94 5.71
C THR A 73 -21.19 -14.87 5.28
N VAL A 74 -21.76 -16.03 4.99
CA VAL A 74 -23.16 -16.21 4.57
C VAL A 74 -23.91 -16.98 5.64
N VAL A 75 -25.16 -16.60 5.86
CA VAL A 75 -26.12 -17.26 6.74
C VAL A 75 -27.38 -17.59 5.95
N LEU A 76 -28.08 -18.65 6.35
CA LEU A 76 -29.39 -19.00 5.83
C LEU A 76 -30.45 -18.51 6.82
N ASP A 77 -31.50 -17.89 6.31
CA ASP A 77 -32.66 -17.58 7.15
C ASP A 77 -33.40 -18.87 7.51
N GLU A 78 -33.68 -19.07 8.80
CA GLU A 78 -34.38 -20.25 9.32
C GLU A 78 -35.84 -20.35 8.81
N THR A 79 -36.44 -19.24 8.38
CA THR A 79 -37.84 -19.19 7.96
C THR A 79 -38.06 -19.59 6.50
N ASP A 80 -37.20 -19.15 5.58
CA ASP A 80 -37.35 -19.38 4.14
C ASP A 80 -36.13 -20.02 3.46
N GLY A 81 -35.08 -20.31 4.22
CA GLY A 81 -33.86 -20.96 3.74
C GLY A 81 -33.01 -20.10 2.79
N LYS A 82 -33.36 -18.82 2.58
CA LYS A 82 -32.63 -17.97 1.63
C LYS A 82 -31.32 -17.45 2.23
N PRO A 83 -30.24 -17.38 1.42
CA PRO A 83 -28.98 -16.86 1.88
C PRO A 83 -28.96 -15.33 1.97
N TYR A 84 -28.23 -14.82 2.95
CA TYR A 84 -27.85 -13.42 3.05
C TYR A 84 -26.49 -13.29 3.75
N HIS A 85 -25.83 -12.14 3.62
CA HIS A 85 -24.54 -11.92 4.29
C HIS A 85 -24.73 -11.66 5.79
N LEU A 86 -23.85 -12.22 6.64
CA LEU A 86 -23.96 -12.13 8.10
C LEU A 86 -24.12 -10.69 8.62
N MET A 87 -23.58 -9.71 7.90
CA MET A 87 -23.67 -8.29 8.26
C MET A 87 -25.10 -7.76 8.42
N PHE A 88 -26.11 -8.44 7.85
CA PHE A 88 -27.52 -8.05 7.97
C PHE A 88 -28.23 -8.70 9.18
N SER A 89 -27.57 -9.53 9.98
CA SER A 89 -28.23 -10.36 11.02
C SER A 89 -28.57 -9.63 12.32
N TYR A 90 -27.94 -8.49 12.63
CA TYR A 90 -27.92 -7.97 14.01
C TYR A 90 -28.54 -6.58 14.22
N GLY A 91 -28.73 -5.79 13.16
CA GLY A 91 -29.28 -4.42 13.29
C GLY A 91 -28.58 -3.43 12.36
N ASP A 92 -29.08 -2.19 12.32
CA ASP A 92 -28.53 -1.13 11.47
C ASP A 92 -27.18 -0.59 12.00
N LYS A 93 -27.02 -0.52 13.32
CA LYS A 93 -25.74 -0.17 13.96
C LYS A 93 -24.65 -1.20 13.63
N GLU A 94 -24.94 -2.49 13.82
CA GLU A 94 -24.00 -3.56 13.52
C GLU A 94 -23.69 -3.62 12.03
N PHE A 95 -24.71 -3.44 11.18
CA PHE A 95 -24.53 -3.35 9.73
C PHE A 95 -23.52 -2.25 9.34
N PHE A 96 -23.57 -1.09 9.99
CA PHE A 96 -22.59 -0.02 9.79
C PHE A 96 -21.20 -0.40 10.32
N ASP A 97 -21.13 -1.02 11.51
CA ASP A 97 -19.87 -1.46 12.10
C ASP A 97 -19.11 -2.47 11.21
N TYR A 98 -19.84 -3.34 10.50
CA TYR A 98 -19.27 -4.27 9.51
C TYR A 98 -18.63 -3.61 8.28
N GLN A 99 -18.80 -2.30 8.10
CA GLN A 99 -18.24 -1.53 6.99
C GLN A 99 -16.96 -0.76 7.38
N LYS A 100 -16.52 -0.83 8.65
CA LYS A 100 -15.35 -0.07 9.13
C LYS A 100 -14.08 -0.37 8.33
N ASN A 101 -13.84 -1.63 7.98
CA ASN A 101 -12.66 -2.01 7.19
C ASN A 101 -12.70 -1.40 5.78
N LEU A 102 -13.89 -1.34 5.16
CA LEU A 102 -14.07 -0.63 3.89
C LEU A 102 -13.73 0.86 4.01
N LEU A 103 -14.21 1.54 5.06
CA LEU A 103 -13.92 2.95 5.28
C LEU A 103 -12.41 3.19 5.45
N MET A 104 -11.74 2.32 6.21
CA MET A 104 -10.28 2.37 6.36
C MET A 104 -9.56 2.15 5.04
N ALA A 105 -9.97 1.16 4.24
CA ALA A 105 -9.40 0.94 2.90
C ALA A 105 -9.58 2.17 1.98
N ILE A 106 -10.77 2.80 1.98
CA ILE A 106 -11.05 3.99 1.19
C ILE A 106 -10.17 5.18 1.62
N SER A 107 -9.95 5.36 2.92
CA SER A 107 -9.05 6.40 3.44
C SER A 107 -7.60 6.24 2.95
N LEU A 108 -7.24 5.03 2.52
CA LEU A 108 -5.94 4.66 1.97
C LEU A 108 -5.98 4.45 0.44
N SER A 109 -7.02 4.89 -0.25
CA SER A 109 -7.22 4.73 -1.71
C SER A 109 -6.05 5.22 -2.55
N LEU A 110 -5.30 6.24 -2.10
CA LEU A 110 -4.08 6.73 -2.75
C LEU A 110 -2.98 5.65 -2.87
N TRP A 111 -3.00 4.64 -1.99
CA TRP A 111 -2.01 3.57 -1.94
C TRP A 111 -2.48 2.31 -2.67
N ILE A 112 -3.67 2.34 -3.26
CA ILE A 112 -4.30 1.18 -3.92
C ILE A 112 -4.26 1.42 -5.44
N ASP A 113 -4.10 0.35 -6.21
CA ASP A 113 -4.15 0.45 -7.67
C ASP A 113 -5.55 0.83 -8.18
N ASP A 114 -5.63 1.52 -9.33
CA ASP A 114 -6.88 2.03 -9.90
C ASP A 114 -8.00 0.98 -10.04
N ASP A 115 -7.66 -0.25 -10.46
CA ASP A 115 -8.66 -1.29 -10.70
C ASP A 115 -9.32 -1.71 -9.38
N THR A 116 -8.50 -1.86 -8.33
CA THR A 116 -8.97 -2.17 -6.97
C THR A 116 -9.72 -0.98 -6.35
N THR A 117 -9.22 0.25 -6.51
CA THR A 117 -9.91 1.46 -6.03
C THR A 117 -11.30 1.60 -6.65
N ASN A 118 -11.43 1.41 -7.97
CA ASN A 118 -12.73 1.43 -8.64
C ASN A 118 -13.69 0.34 -8.14
N SER A 119 -13.15 -0.84 -7.77
CA SER A 119 -13.97 -1.91 -7.18
C SER A 119 -14.43 -1.57 -5.77
N LEU A 120 -13.57 -0.92 -4.96
CA LEU A 120 -13.92 -0.40 -3.63
C LEU A 120 -14.99 0.69 -3.71
N GLU A 121 -14.86 1.62 -4.64
CA GLU A 121 -15.83 2.72 -4.81
C GLU A 121 -17.23 2.19 -5.16
N LYS A 122 -17.33 1.21 -6.06
CA LYS A 122 -18.61 0.56 -6.39
C LYS A 122 -19.24 -0.13 -5.19
N LEU A 123 -18.42 -0.81 -4.39
CA LEU A 123 -18.87 -1.45 -3.15
C LEU A 123 -19.34 -0.41 -2.12
N ASN A 124 -18.61 0.70 -1.99
CA ASN A 124 -18.97 1.82 -1.12
C ASN A 124 -20.28 2.48 -1.54
N GLU A 125 -20.48 2.72 -2.84
CA GLU A 125 -21.73 3.26 -3.37
C GLU A 125 -22.91 2.32 -3.06
N LEU A 126 -22.72 1.00 -3.20
CA LEU A 126 -23.73 0.03 -2.81
C LEU A 126 -24.04 0.12 -1.32
N PHE A 127 -23.02 0.17 -0.45
CA PHE A 127 -23.26 0.24 0.99
C PHE A 127 -23.87 1.55 1.45
N TYR A 128 -23.52 2.68 0.85
CA TYR A 128 -24.20 3.94 1.08
C TYR A 128 -25.71 3.81 0.83
N ASN A 129 -26.09 3.23 -0.31
CA ASN A 129 -27.49 2.99 -0.66
C ASN A 129 -28.17 2.00 0.30
N LEU A 130 -27.45 0.98 0.77
CA LEU A 130 -27.97 0.01 1.72
C LEU A 130 -28.16 0.62 3.11
N ASN A 131 -27.23 1.45 3.59
CA ASN A 131 -27.36 2.18 4.85
C ASN A 131 -28.64 3.03 4.87
N ILE A 132 -28.98 3.68 3.77
CA ILE A 132 -30.25 4.42 3.64
C ILE A 132 -31.46 3.46 3.76
N LYS A 133 -31.39 2.27 3.15
CA LYS A 133 -32.48 1.29 3.15
C LYS A 133 -32.65 0.57 4.48
N THR A 134 -31.59 0.45 5.29
CA THR A 134 -31.60 -0.24 6.58
C THR A 134 -31.75 0.71 7.76
N HIS A 135 -31.61 2.02 7.56
CA HIS A 135 -31.69 3.00 8.65
C HIS A 135 -33.05 2.93 9.38
N LYS A 136 -33.01 2.76 10.71
CA LYS A 136 -34.22 2.63 11.56
C LYS A 136 -35.17 1.51 11.14
N LYS A 137 -34.67 0.50 10.43
CA LYS A 137 -35.42 -0.70 10.10
C LYS A 137 -35.32 -1.74 11.20
N SER A 138 -36.37 -2.54 11.35
CA SER A 138 -36.32 -3.71 12.22
C SER A 138 -35.33 -4.75 11.69
N LYS A 139 -34.83 -5.63 12.56
CA LYS A 139 -33.92 -6.72 12.18
C LYS A 139 -34.45 -7.56 11.02
N THR A 140 -35.74 -7.91 11.06
CA THR A 140 -36.38 -8.71 10.00
C THR A 140 -36.40 -7.96 8.66
N GLU A 141 -36.73 -6.67 8.65
CA GLU A 141 -36.66 -5.85 7.44
C GLU A 141 -35.23 -5.73 6.88
N ILE A 142 -34.22 -5.64 7.74
CA ILE A 142 -32.80 -5.59 7.32
C ILE A 142 -32.37 -6.91 6.68
N ILE A 143 -32.80 -8.05 7.23
CA ILE A 143 -32.54 -9.38 6.64
C ILE A 143 -33.19 -9.48 5.25
N GLU A 144 -34.42 -8.99 5.07
CA GLU A 144 -35.07 -8.97 3.75
C GLU A 144 -34.32 -8.10 2.73
N VAL A 145 -33.76 -6.96 3.14
CA VAL A 145 -32.82 -6.21 2.32
C VAL A 145 -31.59 -7.05 1.98
N GLY A 146 -30.99 -7.73 2.97
CA GLY A 146 -29.84 -8.59 2.79
C GLY A 146 -30.06 -9.69 1.75
N LYS A 147 -31.19 -10.41 1.84
CA LYS A 147 -31.60 -11.43 0.86
C LYS A 147 -31.75 -10.84 -0.54
N LYS A 148 -32.42 -9.68 -0.66
CA LYS A 148 -32.64 -9.01 -1.95
C LYS A 148 -31.34 -8.58 -2.64
N TYR A 149 -30.32 -8.20 -1.88
CA TYR A 149 -29.05 -7.69 -2.42
C TYR A 149 -27.91 -8.72 -2.39
N TYR A 150 -28.17 -9.94 -1.94
CA TYR A 150 -27.18 -11.00 -1.77
C TYR A 150 -26.30 -11.21 -3.01
N GLN A 151 -26.92 -11.40 -4.18
CA GLN A 151 -26.16 -11.65 -5.42
C GLN A 151 -25.31 -10.43 -5.80
N LYS A 152 -25.87 -9.23 -5.72
CA LYS A 152 -25.15 -7.98 -6.07
C LYS A 152 -23.92 -7.75 -5.18
N ILE A 153 -24.04 -8.03 -3.88
CA ILE A 153 -22.91 -7.93 -2.94
C ILE A 153 -21.87 -9.01 -3.26
N SER A 154 -22.31 -10.24 -3.52
CA SER A 154 -21.43 -11.36 -3.87
C SER A 154 -20.62 -11.09 -5.15
N ASP A 155 -21.25 -10.51 -6.17
CA ASP A 155 -20.59 -10.14 -7.44
C ASP A 155 -19.54 -9.05 -7.22
N LEU A 156 -19.90 -7.96 -6.54
CA LEU A 156 -18.96 -6.88 -6.23
C LEU A 156 -17.81 -7.37 -5.35
N ARG A 157 -18.09 -8.23 -4.36
CA ARG A 157 -17.07 -8.88 -3.53
C ARG A 157 -16.11 -9.70 -4.39
N PHE A 158 -16.62 -10.48 -5.34
CA PHE A 158 -15.78 -11.29 -6.23
C PHE A 158 -14.89 -10.42 -7.14
N HIS A 159 -15.45 -9.34 -7.69
CA HIS A 159 -14.66 -8.37 -8.44
C HIS A 159 -13.55 -7.75 -7.59
N LEU A 160 -13.89 -7.29 -6.38
CA LEU A 160 -12.93 -6.71 -5.43
C LEU A 160 -11.83 -7.72 -5.07
N GLU A 161 -12.19 -8.98 -4.78
CA GLU A 161 -11.23 -10.03 -4.47
C GLU A 161 -10.24 -10.27 -5.62
N ASN A 162 -10.72 -10.30 -6.86
CA ASN A 162 -9.87 -10.50 -8.02
C ASN A 162 -8.96 -9.30 -8.30
N SER A 163 -9.47 -8.07 -8.18
CA SER A 163 -8.64 -6.88 -8.30
C SER A 163 -7.59 -6.82 -7.18
N THR A 164 -7.97 -7.16 -5.94
CA THR A 164 -7.04 -7.21 -4.80
C THR A 164 -5.92 -8.21 -5.01
N LYS A 165 -6.21 -9.43 -5.49
CA LYS A 165 -5.18 -10.44 -5.83
C LYS A 165 -4.19 -9.89 -6.86
N LYS A 166 -4.70 -9.23 -7.91
CA LYS A 166 -3.86 -8.59 -8.93
C LYS A 166 -3.05 -7.43 -8.36
N GLY A 167 -3.64 -6.63 -7.48
CA GLY A 167 -2.98 -5.51 -6.79
C GLY A 167 -1.82 -5.99 -5.91
N LEU A 168 -2.05 -7.00 -5.09
CA LEU A 168 -1.04 -7.66 -4.24
C LEU A 168 0.07 -8.29 -5.08
N TYR A 169 -0.26 -8.98 -6.17
CA TYR A 169 0.76 -9.52 -7.09
C TYR A 169 1.68 -8.41 -7.64
N ASN A 170 1.12 -7.24 -7.91
CA ASN A 170 1.85 -6.07 -8.41
C ASN A 170 2.25 -5.09 -7.30
N LEU A 171 2.29 -5.50 -6.04
CA LEU A 171 2.52 -4.60 -4.90
C LEU A 171 3.86 -3.85 -5.03
N HIS A 172 4.89 -4.55 -5.52
CA HIS A 172 6.24 -4.04 -5.79
C HIS A 172 6.29 -3.01 -6.93
N ASN A 173 5.26 -2.91 -7.77
CA ASN A 173 5.27 -1.97 -8.90
C ASN A 173 4.74 -0.60 -8.47
N VAL A 174 5.52 0.09 -7.64
CA VAL A 174 5.19 1.41 -7.08
C VAL A 174 5.01 2.45 -8.18
N ASP A 175 5.92 2.51 -9.16
CA ASP A 175 5.86 3.51 -10.23
C ASP A 175 4.56 3.41 -11.04
N LYS A 176 4.10 2.19 -11.33
CA LYS A 176 2.83 1.97 -12.02
C LYS A 176 1.63 2.41 -11.18
N ALA A 177 1.69 2.21 -9.87
CA ALA A 177 0.60 2.55 -8.97
C ALA A 177 0.38 4.06 -8.81
N PHE A 178 1.45 4.85 -8.88
CA PHE A 178 1.38 6.32 -8.78
C PHE A 178 1.36 7.01 -10.15
N LYS A 179 1.29 6.25 -11.25
CA LYS A 179 1.26 6.82 -12.58
C LYS A 179 -0.09 7.51 -12.80
N THR A 180 -0.07 8.83 -12.87
CA THR A 180 -1.25 9.62 -13.22
C THR A 180 -1.73 9.24 -14.61
N LYS A 181 -2.98 8.77 -14.72
CA LYS A 181 -3.64 8.65 -16.02
C LYS A 181 -4.00 10.06 -16.47
N ASN A 182 -3.40 10.53 -17.56
CA ASN A 182 -3.82 11.74 -18.27
C ASN A 182 -5.20 11.49 -18.90
N LYS A 183 -6.25 11.53 -18.09
CA LYS A 183 -7.62 11.49 -18.58
C LYS A 183 -8.08 12.93 -18.75
N ASN A 184 -8.17 13.38 -20.01
CA ASN A 184 -8.95 14.55 -20.42
C ASN A 184 -10.43 14.27 -20.14
N THR A 185 -10.81 14.19 -18.87
CA THR A 185 -12.21 14.13 -18.46
C THR A 185 -12.60 15.53 -18.07
N LYS A 186 -13.30 16.23 -18.98
CA LYS A 186 -14.20 17.32 -18.57
C LYS A 186 -15.06 16.73 -17.45
N ARG A 187 -15.00 17.31 -16.24
CA ARG A 187 -15.93 16.96 -15.17
C ARG A 187 -17.33 17.32 -15.67
N GLU A 188 -18.08 16.34 -16.15
CA GLU A 188 -19.51 16.50 -16.34
C GLU A 188 -20.14 16.54 -14.96
N ILE A 189 -20.62 17.72 -14.57
CA ILE A 189 -21.47 17.89 -13.40
C ILE A 189 -22.74 17.13 -13.72
N ARG A 190 -22.93 15.96 -13.10
CA ARG A 190 -24.21 15.27 -13.15
C ARG A 190 -25.16 16.00 -12.23
N GLU A 191 -26.11 16.74 -12.81
CA GLU A 191 -27.24 17.27 -12.06
C GLU A 191 -28.03 16.09 -11.48
N LEU A 192 -28.26 16.12 -10.17
CA LEU A 192 -29.11 15.16 -9.47
C LEU A 192 -30.55 15.37 -9.97
N LYS A 193 -31.12 14.35 -10.61
CA LYS A 193 -32.55 14.27 -10.92
C LYS A 193 -33.25 13.34 -9.95
#